data_AF-A0A5C6M2V0-F1
#
_entry.id   AF-A0A5C6M2V0-F1
#
_cell.length_a   1.000
_cell.length_b   1.000
_cell.length_c   1.000
_cell.angle_alpha   90.00
_cell.angle_beta   90.00
_cell.angle_gamma   90.00
#
_symmetry.space_group_name_H-M   'P 1'
#
loop_
_entity.id
_entity.type
_entity.pdbx_description
1 polymer ?
#
loop_
_entity_poly.entity_id
_entity_poly.type
_entity_poly.pdbx_seq_one_letter_code
_entity_poly.pdbx_strand_id
1 'polypeptide(L)'
;MAVARSAVVRCAAFSGRWPWLIACVLAVLSESRADEVLLSDVVMRTADGEQRLAGRVVAEGAAGELLLEDPAGRMRQLSAAEVVGREDRRGVWQPADAEQLGRLLKTEAGSGFEVYQTEHYLVCSNCSEGYNEFIGRLLETVYAQYFDFWKKLNVDVASAGRPLPVLMFQSESEFQAYASRIHPETGFEGVPG
;
A
#
# COMPACT_ATOMS: atom_id res chain seq x y z
N MET A 1 -17.81 -12.61 -24.73
CA MET A 1 -17.40 -13.95 -25.15
C MET A 1 -17.18 -13.93 -26.66
N ALA A 2 -15.96 -13.64 -27.10
CA ALA A 2 -15.58 -13.64 -28.51
C ALA A 2 -14.13 -14.12 -28.61
N VAL A 3 -13.98 -15.34 -29.12
CA VAL A 3 -12.71 -16.01 -29.39
C VAL A 3 -12.12 -15.41 -30.67
N ALA A 4 -10.97 -14.75 -30.57
CA ALA A 4 -10.21 -14.30 -31.72
C ALA A 4 -9.11 -15.32 -32.05
N ARG A 5 -9.18 -15.81 -33.30
CA ARG A 5 -8.49 -16.97 -33.85
C ARG A 5 -6.99 -16.75 -34.04
N SER A 6 -6.22 -17.82 -33.79
CA SER A 6 -4.82 -17.98 -34.17
C SER A 6 -4.58 -17.69 -35.65
N ALA A 7 -3.65 -16.78 -35.94
CA ALA A 7 -3.10 -16.61 -37.27
C ALA A 7 -1.95 -17.61 -37.47
N VAL A 8 -2.20 -18.63 -38.30
CA VAL A 8 -1.19 -19.53 -38.85
C VAL A 8 -0.45 -18.78 -39.95
N VAL A 9 0.80 -18.41 -39.72
CA VAL A 9 1.67 -17.86 -40.78
C VAL A 9 2.41 -19.00 -41.45
N ARG A 10 1.95 -19.40 -42.63
CA ARG A 10 2.74 -20.17 -43.60
C ARG A 10 3.61 -19.19 -44.39
N CYS A 11 4.93 -19.22 -44.17
CA CYS A 11 5.88 -18.58 -45.09
C CYS A 11 6.54 -19.64 -45.98
N ALA A 12 6.39 -19.40 -47.28
CA ALA A 12 6.87 -20.23 -48.37
C ALA A 12 8.40 -20.28 -48.44
N ALA A 13 8.91 -21.43 -48.83
CA ALA A 13 10.30 -21.61 -49.23
C ALA A 13 10.58 -20.78 -50.49
N PHE A 14 11.59 -19.91 -50.44
CA PHE A 14 12.14 -19.24 -51.60
C PHE A 14 13.66 -19.44 -51.61
N SER A 15 14.11 -20.17 -52.63
CA SER A 15 15.50 -20.48 -52.94
C SER A 15 16.18 -19.28 -53.61
N GLY A 16 17.33 -18.83 -53.11
CA GLY A 16 18.15 -17.82 -53.79
C GLY A 16 19.28 -17.27 -52.92
N ARG A 17 20.52 -17.35 -53.41
CA ARG A 17 21.78 -16.98 -52.75
C ARG A 17 21.93 -15.44 -52.62
N TRP A 18 22.71 -15.03 -51.60
CA TRP A 18 23.49 -13.78 -51.42
C TRP A 18 22.93 -12.68 -50.48
N PRO A 19 23.78 -11.85 -49.81
CA PRO A 19 23.97 -11.87 -48.36
C PRO A 19 23.74 -10.48 -47.73
N TRP A 20 22.62 -10.27 -47.04
CA TRP A 20 22.43 -9.04 -46.26
C TRP A 20 21.83 -9.46 -44.93
N LEU A 21 22.69 -9.89 -44.00
CA LEU A 21 22.29 -10.03 -42.60
C LEU A 21 22.15 -8.61 -42.03
N ILE A 22 21.06 -7.96 -42.41
CA ILE A 22 20.43 -6.94 -41.57
C ILE A 22 19.96 -7.71 -40.33
N ALA A 23 20.79 -7.69 -39.29
CA ALA A 23 20.37 -8.06 -37.96
C ALA A 23 19.31 -7.02 -37.54
N CYS A 24 18.05 -7.30 -37.85
CA CYS A 24 16.91 -6.67 -37.20
C CYS A 24 16.98 -7.08 -35.71
N VAL A 25 17.72 -6.30 -34.92
CA VAL A 25 17.54 -6.24 -33.47
C VAL A 25 16.13 -5.68 -33.28
N LEU A 26 15.15 -6.58 -33.25
CA LEU A 26 13.84 -6.32 -32.67
C LEU A 26 14.09 -6.17 -31.17
N ALA A 27 14.46 -4.95 -30.77
CA ALA A 27 14.27 -4.52 -29.40
C ALA A 27 12.77 -4.60 -29.13
N VAL A 28 12.34 -5.70 -28.54
CA VAL A 28 11.05 -5.79 -27.86
C VAL A 28 11.16 -4.80 -26.70
N LEU A 29 10.78 -3.55 -26.96
CA LEU A 29 10.45 -2.61 -25.91
C LEU A 29 9.23 -3.20 -25.23
N SER A 30 9.47 -3.98 -24.18
CA SER A 30 8.44 -4.31 -23.22
C SER A 30 8.07 -3.01 -22.52
N GLU A 31 7.14 -2.26 -23.11
CA GLU A 31 6.41 -1.23 -22.38
C GLU A 31 5.76 -1.94 -21.18
N SER A 32 6.36 -1.76 -20.00
CA SER A 32 5.66 -2.03 -18.76
C SER A 32 4.47 -1.08 -18.75
N ARG A 33 3.32 -1.53 -19.24
CA ARG A 33 2.07 -0.89 -18.89
C ARG A 33 1.97 -1.04 -17.39
N ALA A 34 2.29 0.03 -16.68
CA ALA A 34 1.88 0.16 -15.29
C ALA A 34 0.37 -0.10 -15.29
N ASP A 35 -0.06 -1.10 -14.53
CA ASP A 35 -1.45 -1.53 -14.53
C ASP A 35 -2.28 -0.35 -14.01
N GLU A 36 -3.13 0.21 -14.86
CA GLU A 36 -3.95 1.36 -14.48
C GLU A 36 -5.05 0.89 -13.53
N VAL A 37 -4.99 1.38 -12.30
CA VAL A 37 -6.01 1.10 -11.29
C VAL A 37 -6.99 2.26 -11.18
N LEU A 38 -8.13 2.01 -10.53
CA LEU A 38 -9.09 3.05 -10.20
C LEU A 38 -8.61 3.80 -8.95
N LEU A 39 -8.22 5.05 -9.15
CA LEU A 39 -7.91 5.99 -8.09
C LEU A 39 -9.14 6.83 -7.82
N SER A 40 -9.45 7.04 -6.54
CA SER A 40 -10.59 7.83 -6.14
C SER A 40 -10.18 8.88 -5.12
N ASP A 41 -10.63 10.10 -5.38
CA ASP A 41 -10.67 11.20 -4.43
C ASP A 41 -12.08 11.22 -3.83
N VAL A 42 -12.19 10.76 -2.58
CA VAL A 42 -13.46 10.65 -1.86
C VAL A 42 -13.57 11.74 -0.82
N VAL A 43 -14.66 12.49 -0.84
CA VAL A 43 -15.05 13.39 0.24
C VAL A 43 -15.99 12.60 1.16
N MET A 44 -15.55 12.33 2.37
CA MET A 44 -16.32 11.61 3.38
C MET A 44 -16.80 12.55 4.49
N ARG A 45 -17.98 12.26 5.04
CA ARG A 45 -18.48 12.92 6.25
C ARG A 45 -17.96 12.18 7.48
N THR A 46 -17.18 12.88 8.31
CA THR A 46 -16.71 12.40 9.62
C THR A 46 -17.38 13.18 10.74
N ALA A 47 -17.20 12.73 11.99
CA ALA A 47 -17.64 13.47 13.17
C ALA A 47 -16.99 14.87 13.27
N ASP A 48 -15.77 15.01 12.75
CA ASP A 48 -14.99 16.26 12.74
C ASP A 48 -15.26 17.14 11.49
N GLY A 49 -16.22 16.75 10.64
CA GLY A 49 -16.59 17.45 9.41
C GLY A 49 -16.27 16.67 8.14
N GLU A 50 -16.28 17.35 7.00
CA GLU A 50 -15.95 16.73 5.71
C GLU A 50 -14.43 16.57 5.55
N GLN A 51 -13.99 15.36 5.23
CA GLN A 51 -12.58 15.04 5.00
C GLN A 51 -12.40 14.46 3.61
N ARG A 52 -11.35 14.89 2.91
CA ARG A 52 -10.97 14.35 1.61
C ARG A 52 -9.93 13.24 1.80
N LEU A 53 -10.22 12.06 1.27
CA LEU A 53 -9.34 10.90 1.26
C LEU A 53 -9.05 10.53 -0.19
N ALA A 54 -7.77 10.51 -0.56
CA ALA A 54 -7.32 9.96 -1.83
C ALA A 54 -6.81 8.52 -1.63
N GLY A 55 -7.13 7.62 -2.54
CA GLY A 55 -6.67 6.23 -2.45
C GLY A 55 -6.94 5.43 -3.73
N ARG A 56 -6.48 4.18 -3.76
CA ARG A 56 -6.91 3.22 -4.80
C ARG A 56 -8.13 2.46 -4.32
N VAL A 57 -9.11 2.27 -5.20
CA VAL A 57 -10.25 1.39 -4.92
C VAL A 57 -9.76 -0.05 -4.99
N VAL A 58 -9.83 -0.75 -3.88
CA VAL A 58 -9.47 -2.17 -3.75
C VAL A 58 -10.70 -3.05 -4.03
N ALA A 59 -11.87 -2.63 -3.53
CA ALA A 59 -13.13 -3.30 -3.77
C ALA A 59 -14.30 -2.32 -3.69
N GLU A 60 -15.40 -2.65 -4.37
CA GLU A 60 -16.68 -1.94 -4.30
C GLU A 60 -17.79 -2.96 -4.03
N GLY A 61 -18.60 -2.68 -3.02
CA GLY A 61 -19.76 -3.48 -2.63
C GLY A 61 -20.98 -3.18 -3.53
N ALA A 62 -21.91 -4.13 -3.59
CA ALA A 62 -23.10 -3.99 -4.43
C ALA A 62 -24.04 -2.86 -3.99
N ALA A 63 -23.97 -2.44 -2.72
CA ALA A 63 -24.74 -1.32 -2.18
C ALA A 63 -23.97 0.01 -2.21
N GLY A 64 -22.82 0.06 -2.90
CA GLY A 64 -21.98 1.25 -3.01
C GLY A 64 -21.00 1.45 -1.86
N GLU A 65 -20.76 0.42 -1.04
CA GLU A 65 -19.66 0.45 -0.07
C GLU A 65 -18.30 0.44 -0.79
N LEU A 66 -17.31 1.11 -0.24
CA LEU A 66 -15.98 1.19 -0.83
C LEU A 66 -14.92 0.70 0.14
N LEU A 67 -14.00 -0.11 -0.37
CA LEU A 67 -12.74 -0.41 0.29
C LEU A 67 -11.63 0.33 -0.46
N LEU A 68 -11.06 1.34 0.18
CA LEU A 68 -9.98 2.16 -0.34
C LEU A 68 -8.68 1.86 0.40
N GLU A 69 -7.58 1.71 -0.33
CA GLU A 69 -6.25 1.77 0.29
C GLU A 69 -5.71 3.20 0.13
N ASP A 70 -5.35 3.82 1.26
CA ASP A 70 -4.72 5.14 1.27
C ASP A 70 -3.21 5.06 0.96
N PRO A 71 -2.52 6.19 0.72
CA PRO A 71 -1.08 6.18 0.46
C PRO A 71 -0.24 5.58 1.60
N ALA A 72 -0.72 5.64 2.85
CA ALA A 72 -0.05 5.01 3.99
C ALA A 72 -0.23 3.48 4.01
N GLY A 73 -1.13 2.91 3.19
CA GLY A 73 -1.46 1.49 3.16
C GLY A 73 -2.61 1.07 4.05
N ARG A 74 -3.31 2.03 4.65
CA ARG A 74 -4.47 1.74 5.48
C ARG A 74 -5.65 1.38 4.59
N MET A 75 -6.30 0.27 4.92
CA MET A 75 -7.58 -0.09 4.34
C MET A 75 -8.70 0.72 5.03
N ARG A 76 -9.44 1.49 4.23
CA ARG A 76 -10.53 2.36 4.65
C ARG A 76 -11.82 1.81 4.06
N GLN A 77 -12.66 1.27 4.93
CA GLN A 77 -14.01 0.87 4.56
C GLN A 77 -14.93 2.06 4.73
N LEU A 78 -15.62 2.45 3.65
CA LEU A 78 -16.58 3.55 3.63
C LEU A 78 -17.95 3.00 3.23
N SER A 79 -18.97 3.32 4.01
CA SER A 79 -20.35 3.10 3.61
C SER A 79 -20.79 4.13 2.58
N ALA A 80 -21.79 3.79 1.77
CA ALA A 80 -22.36 4.71 0.80
C ALA A 80 -22.90 6.01 1.44
N ALA A 81 -23.33 5.96 2.71
CA ALA A 81 -23.84 7.12 3.44
C ALA A 81 -22.74 8.08 3.91
N GLU A 82 -21.51 7.59 4.09
CA GLU A 82 -20.36 8.42 4.47
C GLU A 82 -19.77 9.17 3.28
N VAL A 83 -19.97 8.68 2.06
CA VAL A 83 -19.43 9.27 0.83
C VAL A 83 -20.31 10.43 0.37
N VAL A 84 -19.83 11.66 0.54
CA VAL A 84 -20.50 12.90 0.12
C VAL A 84 -20.14 13.28 -1.32
N GLY A 85 -18.92 12.91 -1.76
CA GLY A 85 -18.45 13.14 -3.12
C GLY A 85 -17.36 12.14 -3.50
N ARG A 86 -17.28 11.81 -4.79
CA ARG A 86 -16.29 10.88 -5.33
C ARG A 86 -15.87 11.34 -6.71
N GLU A 87 -14.57 11.51 -6.92
CA GLU A 87 -13.97 11.76 -8.22
C GLU A 87 -13.04 10.61 -8.58
N ASP A 88 -13.37 9.90 -9.65
CA ASP A 88 -12.67 8.72 -10.09
C ASP A 88 -11.77 9.02 -11.28
N ARG A 89 -10.56 8.47 -11.25
CA ARG A 89 -9.60 8.55 -12.36
C ARG A 89 -8.84 7.24 -12.49
N ARG A 90 -8.51 6.88 -13.72
CA ARG A 90 -7.56 5.78 -13.97
C ARG A 90 -6.14 6.33 -13.91
N GLY A 91 -5.23 5.55 -13.33
CA GLY A 91 -3.83 5.92 -13.27
C GLY A 91 -2.96 4.89 -12.57
N VAL A 92 -1.69 5.24 -12.43
CA VAL A 92 -0.70 4.41 -11.74
C VAL A 92 -0.80 4.65 -10.24
N TRP A 93 -1.07 3.60 -9.47
CA TRP A 93 -1.01 3.67 -8.02
C TRP A 93 0.44 3.70 -7.54
N GLN A 94 0.75 4.69 -6.72
CA GLN A 94 2.02 4.80 -6.03
C GLN A 94 1.71 5.02 -4.56
N PRO A 95 1.90 4.01 -3.69
CA PRO A 95 1.89 4.21 -2.25
C PRO A 95 2.91 5.27 -1.84
N ALA A 96 2.76 5.81 -0.64
CA ALA A 96 3.76 6.71 -0.07
C ALA A 96 5.12 6.00 0.04
N ASP A 97 6.17 6.67 -0.42
CA ASP A 97 7.54 6.27 -0.10
C ASP A 97 7.83 6.46 1.40
N ALA A 98 9.01 6.03 1.87
CA ALA A 98 9.36 6.10 3.29
C ALA A 98 9.33 7.55 3.83
N GLU A 99 9.79 8.53 3.05
CA GLU A 99 9.84 9.92 3.47
C GLU A 99 8.44 10.53 3.57
N GLN A 100 7.59 10.25 2.57
CA GLN A 100 6.18 10.62 2.55
C GLN A 100 5.41 9.95 3.68
N LEU A 101 5.63 8.66 3.92
CA LEU A 101 5.02 7.91 5.01
C LEU A 101 5.40 8.50 6.38
N GLY A 102 6.68 8.84 6.59
CA GLY A 102 7.12 9.52 7.81
C GLY A 102 6.42 10.85 8.04
N ARG A 103 6.23 11.66 6.99
CA ARG A 103 5.45 12.90 7.10
C ARG A 103 3.98 12.67 7.42
N LEU A 104 3.35 11.66 6.79
CA LEU A 104 1.96 11.31 7.06
C LEU A 104 1.78 10.89 8.52
N LEU A 105 2.64 10.00 9.02
CA LEU A 105 2.58 9.55 10.41
C LEU A 105 2.85 10.67 11.42
N LYS A 106 3.82 11.54 11.17
CA LYS A 106 4.07 12.70 12.05
C LYS A 106 2.89 13.68 12.07
N THR A 107 2.25 13.89 10.92
CA THR A 107 1.06 14.76 10.82
C THR A 107 -0.12 14.16 11.58
N GLU A 108 -0.31 12.85 11.48
CA GLU A 108 -1.38 12.12 12.17
C GLU A 108 -1.16 12.05 13.69
N ALA A 109 0.07 11.81 14.12
CA ALA A 109 0.44 11.65 15.53
C ALA A 109 0.51 12.98 16.30
N GLY A 110 0.99 14.05 15.64
CA GLY A 110 1.16 15.37 16.24
C GLY A 110 2.59 15.66 16.69
N SER A 111 2.77 16.70 17.50
CA SER A 111 4.09 17.18 17.94
C SER A 111 4.79 16.18 18.86
N GLY A 112 6.12 16.11 18.78
CA GLY A 112 6.95 15.29 19.67
C GLY A 112 7.23 13.88 19.16
N PHE A 113 6.71 13.53 17.97
CA PHE A 113 6.99 12.26 17.32
C PHE A 113 8.19 12.35 16.38
N GLU A 114 9.08 11.38 16.50
CA GLU A 114 10.24 11.16 15.65
C GLU A 114 10.12 9.88 14.85
N VAL A 115 10.77 9.87 13.68
CA VAL A 115 10.76 8.73 12.76
C VAL A 115 12.11 8.04 12.80
N TYR A 116 12.09 6.73 13.06
CA TYR A 116 13.21 5.82 12.98
C TYR A 116 12.91 4.77 11.91
N GLN A 117 13.78 4.65 10.91
CA GLN A 117 13.60 3.73 9.78
C GLN A 117 14.55 2.54 9.88
N THR A 118 14.02 1.37 9.57
CA THR A 118 14.74 0.10 9.42
C THR A 118 14.59 -0.39 7.95
N GLU A 119 15.00 -1.61 7.65
CA GLU A 119 14.86 -2.16 6.29
C GLU A 119 13.38 -2.36 5.93
N HIS A 120 12.59 -2.88 6.88
CA HIS A 120 11.21 -3.29 6.64
C HIS A 120 10.17 -2.48 7.44
N TYR A 121 10.59 -1.59 8.34
CA TYR A 121 9.68 -0.79 9.17
C TYR A 121 10.05 0.70 9.22
N LEU A 122 9.01 1.53 9.37
CA LEU A 122 9.13 2.95 9.67
C LEU A 122 8.40 3.24 10.99
N VAL A 123 9.17 3.44 12.05
CA VAL A 123 8.69 3.64 13.41
C VAL A 123 8.53 5.14 13.67
N CYS A 124 7.31 5.60 13.85
CA CYS A 124 6.97 6.96 14.31
C CYS A 124 6.62 6.88 15.80
N SER A 125 7.35 7.60 16.66
CA SER A 125 7.10 7.54 18.10
C SER A 125 7.58 8.76 18.86
N ASN A 126 7.03 9.01 20.03
CA ASN A 126 7.51 9.99 21.00
C ASN A 126 8.35 9.36 22.14
N CYS A 127 8.80 8.12 21.95
CA CYS A 127 9.69 7.42 22.87
C CYS A 127 11.16 7.85 22.71
N SER A 128 12.03 7.36 23.60
CA SER A 128 13.47 7.63 23.49
C SER A 128 14.09 6.94 22.27
N GLU A 129 15.13 7.55 21.71
CA GLU A 129 15.86 7.00 20.55
C GLU A 129 16.33 5.56 20.77
N GLY A 130 16.92 5.27 21.93
CA GLY A 130 17.36 3.91 22.26
C GLY A 130 16.22 2.89 22.33
N TYR A 131 15.01 3.32 22.72
CA TYR A 131 13.83 2.45 22.71
C TYR A 131 13.36 2.20 21.27
N ASN A 132 13.39 3.21 20.41
CA ASN A 132 13.01 3.09 19.00
C ASN A 132 13.95 2.13 18.25
N GLU A 133 15.25 2.22 18.51
CA GLU A 133 16.22 1.27 17.97
C GLU A 133 15.97 -0.16 18.45
N PHE A 134 15.69 -0.33 19.74
CA PHE A 134 15.41 -1.65 20.31
C PHE A 134 14.17 -2.29 19.67
N ILE A 135 13.07 -1.54 19.57
CA ILE A 135 11.83 -1.99 18.92
C ILE A 135 12.07 -2.27 17.44
N GLY A 136 12.80 -1.41 16.73
CA GLY A 136 13.15 -1.66 15.32
C GLY A 136 13.89 -2.99 15.13
N ARG A 137 14.90 -3.28 15.95
CA ARG A 137 15.64 -4.56 15.88
C ARG A 137 14.75 -5.77 16.22
N LEU A 138 13.85 -5.61 17.20
CA LEU A 138 12.88 -6.65 17.55
C LEU A 138 11.95 -6.95 16.37
N LEU A 139 11.40 -5.92 15.72
CA LEU A 139 10.50 -6.07 14.58
C LEU A 139 11.20 -6.73 13.39
N GLU A 140 12.45 -6.36 13.09
CA GLU A 140 13.25 -7.02 12.05
C GLU A 140 13.50 -8.50 12.34
N THR A 141 13.71 -8.86 13.60
CA THR A 141 13.85 -10.26 14.01
C THR A 141 12.55 -11.04 13.76
N VAL A 142 11.40 -10.47 14.12
CA VAL A 142 10.10 -11.07 13.89
C VAL A 142 9.80 -11.19 12.39
N TYR A 143 10.16 -10.18 11.60
CA TYR A 143 10.03 -10.19 10.15
C TYR A 143 10.80 -11.37 9.54
N ALA A 144 12.08 -11.52 9.86
CA ALA A 144 12.89 -12.63 9.37
C ALA A 144 12.31 -14.00 9.76
N GLN A 145 11.90 -14.15 11.02
CA GLN A 145 11.27 -15.39 11.51
C GLN A 145 9.96 -15.73 10.79
N TYR A 146 9.14 -14.72 10.49
CA TYR A 146 7.90 -14.90 9.76
C TYR A 146 8.15 -15.47 8.35
N PHE A 147 9.07 -14.87 7.58
CA PHE A 147 9.39 -15.38 6.24
C PHE A 147 10.05 -16.75 6.27
N ASP A 148 10.94 -17.00 7.24
CA ASP A 148 11.55 -18.32 7.43
C ASP A 148 10.52 -19.41 7.76
N PHE A 149 9.50 -19.08 8.55
CA PHE A 149 8.42 -20.01 8.87
C PHE A 149 7.65 -20.42 7.62
N TRP A 150 7.21 -19.46 6.81
CA TRP A 150 6.45 -19.76 5.59
C TRP A 150 7.28 -20.47 4.53
N LYS A 151 8.56 -20.11 4.42
CA LYS A 151 9.51 -20.81 3.55
C LYS A 151 9.64 -22.30 3.90
N LYS A 152 9.68 -22.65 5.20
CA LYS A 152 9.70 -24.06 5.65
C LYS A 152 8.43 -24.82 5.25
N LEU A 153 7.31 -24.13 5.13
CA LEU A 153 6.05 -24.70 4.66
C LEU A 153 5.92 -24.73 3.12
N ASN A 154 6.95 -24.30 2.39
CA ASN A 154 6.93 -24.11 0.93
C ASN A 154 5.79 -23.20 0.46
N VAL A 155 5.49 -22.16 1.25
CA VAL A 155 4.53 -21.11 0.89
C VAL A 155 5.31 -19.85 0.56
N ASP A 156 5.17 -19.38 -0.68
CA ASP A 156 5.73 -18.11 -1.11
C ASP A 156 4.84 -16.97 -0.61
N VAL A 157 5.38 -16.17 0.30
CA VAL A 157 4.71 -14.97 0.82
C VAL A 157 5.36 -13.74 0.20
N ALA A 158 4.54 -12.84 -0.35
CA ALA A 158 5.02 -11.59 -0.90
C ALA A 158 5.41 -10.61 0.21
N SER A 159 6.58 -9.99 0.07
CA SER A 159 6.95 -8.84 0.90
C SER A 159 6.08 -7.63 0.56
N ALA A 160 5.91 -6.71 1.52
CA ALA A 160 5.17 -5.47 1.29
C ALA A 160 5.81 -4.55 0.22
N GLY A 161 7.10 -4.74 -0.11
CA GLY A 161 7.83 -3.93 -1.09
C GLY A 161 8.15 -2.51 -0.61
N ARG A 162 7.76 -2.17 0.61
CA ARG A 162 7.98 -0.88 1.28
C ARG A 162 8.04 -1.07 2.81
N PRO A 163 8.62 -0.12 3.55
CA PRO A 163 8.59 -0.15 5.00
C PRO A 163 7.16 -0.10 5.55
N LEU A 164 6.88 -0.94 6.53
CA LEU A 164 5.60 -1.00 7.24
C LEU A 164 5.54 0.11 8.29
N PRO A 165 4.45 0.90 8.35
CA PRO A 165 4.29 1.95 9.35
C PRO A 165 4.07 1.34 10.73
N VAL A 166 4.77 1.88 11.73
CA VAL A 166 4.58 1.57 13.15
C VAL A 166 4.39 2.88 13.88
N LEU A 167 3.25 3.07 14.54
CA LEU A 167 3.00 4.22 15.39
C LEU A 167 3.02 3.78 16.85
N MET A 168 3.93 4.34 17.64
CA MET A 168 4.17 3.93 19.01
C MET A 168 4.08 5.13 19.96
N PHE A 169 3.38 4.95 21.07
CA PHE A 169 3.14 5.98 22.07
C PHE A 169 3.94 5.72 23.32
N GLN A 170 4.39 6.79 23.98
CA GLN A 170 5.13 6.72 25.23
C GLN A 170 4.26 6.23 26.40
N SER A 171 2.95 6.51 26.35
CA SER A 171 2.00 6.16 27.39
C SER A 171 0.74 5.51 26.85
N GLU A 172 0.15 4.62 27.65
CA GLU A 172 -1.14 4.01 27.36
C GLU A 172 -2.23 5.08 27.17
N SER A 173 -2.23 6.14 27.97
CA SER A 173 -3.20 7.23 27.85
C SER A 173 -3.17 7.94 26.49
N GLU A 174 -1.98 8.11 25.91
CA GLU A 174 -1.84 8.71 24.58
C GLU A 174 -2.34 7.77 23.49
N PHE A 175 -2.00 6.48 23.59
CA PHE A 175 -2.51 5.46 22.69
C PHE A 175 -4.04 5.41 22.74
N GLN A 176 -4.63 5.39 23.93
CA GLN A 176 -6.08 5.37 24.13
C GLN A 176 -6.74 6.62 23.53
N ALA A 177 -6.21 7.81 23.80
CA ALA A 177 -6.72 9.06 23.22
C ALA A 177 -6.64 9.05 21.68
N TYR A 178 -5.55 8.53 21.12
CA TYR A 178 -5.39 8.36 19.69
C TYR A 178 -6.39 7.35 19.11
N ALA A 179 -6.49 6.17 19.72
CA ALA A 179 -7.34 5.07 19.27
C ALA A 179 -8.82 5.46 19.29
N SER A 180 -9.30 6.10 20.36
CA SER A 180 -10.68 6.61 20.45
C SER A 180 -11.00 7.67 19.40
N ARG A 181 -10.01 8.44 18.94
CA ARG A 181 -10.18 9.43 17.87
C ARG A 181 -10.34 8.77 16.51
N ILE A 182 -9.55 7.73 16.21
CA ILE A 182 -9.55 7.07 14.89
C ILE A 182 -10.61 5.98 14.74
N HIS A 183 -11.10 5.43 15.86
CA HIS A 183 -12.11 4.38 15.94
C HIS A 183 -13.12 4.68 17.06
N PRO A 184 -13.92 5.75 16.93
CA PRO A 184 -14.90 6.14 17.96
C PRO A 184 -15.95 5.05 18.24
N GLU A 185 -16.19 4.14 17.29
CA GLU A 185 -17.08 2.99 17.40
C GLU A 185 -16.51 1.83 18.24
N THR A 186 -15.19 1.83 18.47
CA THR A 186 -14.50 0.76 19.19
C THR A 186 -14.08 1.24 20.58
N GLY A 187 -14.56 0.57 21.62
CA GLY A 187 -14.05 0.76 22.98
C GLY A 187 -12.69 0.06 23.13
N PHE A 188 -11.65 0.82 23.47
CA PHE A 188 -10.29 0.29 23.70
C PHE A 188 -9.97 0.06 25.19
N GLU A 189 -10.98 0.12 26.06
CA GLU A 189 -10.84 -0.14 27.49
C GLU A 189 -10.29 -1.56 27.75
N GLY A 190 -9.18 -1.65 28.49
CA GLY A 190 -8.57 -2.93 28.86
C GLY A 190 -7.76 -3.61 27.76
N VAL A 191 -7.57 -2.96 26.60
CA VAL A 191 -6.58 -3.40 25.61
C VAL A 191 -5.19 -3.01 26.13
N PRO A 192 -4.28 -3.97 26.40
CA PRO A 192 -2.92 -3.63 26.77
C PRO A 192 -2.27 -2.87 25.60
N GLY A 193 -1.89 -1.62 25.86
CA GLY A 193 -1.11 -0.78 24.95
C GLY A 193 0.38 -1.11 24.98
#